data_AF-A0A428T407-F1
#
_entry.id   AF-A0A428T407-F1
#
_cell.length_a   1.000
_cell.length_b   1.000
_cell.length_c   1.000
_cell.angle_alpha   90.00
_cell.angle_beta   90.00
_cell.angle_gamma   90.00
#
_symmetry.space_group_name_H-M   'P 1'
#
loop_
_entity.id
_entity.type
_entity.pdbx_description
1 polymer ?
#
loop_
_entity_poly.entity_id
_entity_poly.type
_entity_poly.pdbx_seq_one_letter_code
_entity_poly.pdbx_strand_id
1 'polypeptide(L)'
;MAVTKALVLAIDEIMLGDLSMGIKHVIGAAEIVQVAGGPQALGLSGIVQYILGRCLRGHRLEDWDPLMDCDAAFMKPETAWRVVH
;
A
#
# COMPACT_ATOMS: atom_id res chain seq x y z
N MET A 1 2.62 -11.92 -0.37
CA MET A 1 2.30 -12.08 1.07
C MET A 1 3.10 -11.17 2.00
N ALA A 2 4.43 -11.04 1.84
CA ALA A 2 5.26 -10.25 2.76
C ALA A 2 4.87 -8.76 2.81
N VAL A 3 4.62 -8.13 1.65
CA VAL A 3 4.18 -6.72 1.56
C VAL A 3 2.87 -6.49 2.32
N THR A 4 1.87 -7.34 2.11
CA THR A 4 0.58 -7.25 2.82
C THR A 4 0.75 -7.37 4.33
N LYS A 5 1.59 -8.30 4.80
CA LYS A 5 1.87 -8.45 6.23
C LYS A 5 2.55 -7.22 6.81
N ALA A 6 3.54 -6.67 6.11
CA ALA A 6 4.21 -5.44 6.54
C ALA A 6 3.22 -4.26 6.61
N LEU A 7 2.29 -4.13 5.68
CA LEU A 7 1.25 -3.10 5.76
C LEU A 7 0.27 -3.30 6.92
N VAL A 8 -0.12 -4.55 7.22
CA VAL A 8 -0.97 -4.84 8.39
C VAL A 8 -0.25 -4.45 9.68
N LEU A 9 1.01 -4.86 9.84
CA LEU A 9 1.84 -4.46 10.98
C LEU A 9 1.99 -2.94 11.07
N ALA A 10 2.20 -2.26 9.94
CA ALA A 10 2.27 -0.81 9.94
C ALA A 10 1.00 -0.16 10.52
N ILE A 11 -0.18 -0.65 10.12
CA ILE A 11 -1.46 -0.15 10.61
C ILE A 11 -1.63 -0.46 12.10
N ASP A 12 -1.32 -1.68 12.53
CA ASP A 12 -1.41 -2.09 13.93
C ASP A 12 -0.56 -1.17 14.83
N GLU A 13 0.70 -0.92 14.46
CA GLU A 13 1.59 -0.04 15.23
C GLU A 13 1.09 1.42 15.25
N ILE A 14 0.56 1.92 14.14
CA ILE A 14 -0.05 3.27 14.09
C ILE A 14 -1.28 3.34 15.01
N MET A 15 -2.14 2.32 15.03
CA MET A 15 -3.32 2.28 15.90
C MET A 15 -2.94 2.19 17.39
N LEU A 16 -1.81 1.57 17.71
CA LEU A 16 -1.24 1.52 19.05
C LEU A 16 -0.47 2.81 19.45
N GLY A 17 -0.30 3.74 18.51
CA GLY A 17 0.40 5.01 18.71
C GLY A 17 1.90 4.95 18.50
N ASP A 18 2.46 3.81 18.08
CA ASP A 18 3.86 3.70 17.67
C ASP A 18 4.02 4.02 16.17
N LEU A 19 3.90 5.30 15.85
CA LEU A 19 4.08 5.77 14.47
C LEU A 19 5.49 5.46 13.93
N SER A 20 6.51 5.39 14.80
CA SER A 20 7.90 5.13 14.38
C SER A 20 8.04 3.71 13.83
N MET A 21 7.50 2.71 14.54
CA MET A 21 7.47 1.33 14.05
C MET A 21 6.53 1.17 12.86
N GLY A 22 5.39 1.85 12.87
CA GLY A 22 4.49 1.92 11.71
C GLY A 22 5.21 2.33 10.42
N ILE A 23 5.97 3.42 10.48
CA ILE A 23 6.79 3.91 9.35
C ILE A 23 7.79 2.86 8.88
N LYS A 24 8.53 2.23 9.79
CA LYS A 24 9.53 1.22 9.42
C LYS A 24 8.91 0.05 8.67
N HIS A 25 7.70 -0.37 9.05
CA HIS A 25 6.97 -1.40 8.33
C HIS A 25 6.52 -0.96 6.93
N VAL A 26 6.10 0.30 6.76
CA VAL A 26 5.81 0.87 5.42
C VAL A 26 7.06 0.89 4.55
N ILE A 27 8.20 1.33 5.10
CA ILE A 27 9.48 1.35 4.38
C ILE A 27 9.89 -0.06 3.98
N GLY A 28 9.86 -1.02 4.91
CA GLY A 28 10.17 -2.42 4.60
C GLY A 28 9.24 -3.02 3.54
N ALA A 29 7.95 -2.64 3.52
CA ALA A 29 7.03 -3.04 2.46
C ALA A 29 7.46 -2.50 1.09
N ALA A 30 7.92 -1.24 1.02
CA ALA A 30 8.43 -0.63 -0.20
C ALA A 30 9.76 -1.25 -0.67
N GLU A 31 10.68 -1.54 0.26
CA GLU A 31 11.95 -2.21 -0.04
C GLU A 31 11.73 -3.62 -0.62
N ILE A 32 10.77 -4.39 -0.07
CA ILE A 32 10.40 -5.70 -0.63
C ILE A 32 9.91 -5.56 -2.08
N VAL A 33 9.06 -4.56 -2.35
CA VAL A 33 8.57 -4.29 -3.71
C VAL A 33 9.72 -3.94 -4.64
N GLN A 34 10.64 -3.08 -4.20
CA GLN A 34 11.79 -2.65 -4.99
C GLN A 34 12.73 -3.84 -5.31
N VAL A 35 13.12 -4.61 -4.29
CA VAL A 35 14.01 -5.77 -4.45
C VAL A 35 13.40 -6.84 -5.36
N ALA A 36 12.07 -6.98 -5.35
CA ALA A 36 11.38 -7.93 -6.22
C ALA A 36 11.23 -7.46 -7.67
N GLY A 37 11.63 -6.22 -8.00
CA GLY A 37 11.46 -5.66 -9.36
C GLY A 37 10.08 -5.06 -9.61
N GLY A 38 9.34 -4.73 -8.56
CA GLY A 38 8.08 -3.98 -8.63
C GLY A 38 6.83 -4.76 -8.23
N PRO A 39 5.68 -4.07 -8.13
CA PRO A 39 4.42 -4.66 -7.67
C PRO A 39 3.92 -5.83 -8.53
N GLN A 40 4.11 -5.73 -9.85
CA GLN A 40 3.70 -6.74 -10.82
C GLN A 40 4.49 -8.04 -10.65
N ALA A 41 5.80 -7.95 -10.39
CA ALA A 41 6.67 -9.11 -10.16
C ALA A 41 6.26 -9.91 -8.90
N LEU A 42 5.65 -9.24 -7.92
CA LEU A 42 5.10 -9.85 -6.71
C LEU A 42 3.64 -10.29 -6.83
N GLY A 43 2.98 -10.05 -7.98
CA GLY A 43 1.56 -10.31 -8.16
C GLY A 43 0.69 -9.55 -7.16
N LEU A 44 1.07 -8.33 -6.75
CA LEU A 44 0.30 -7.57 -5.79
C LEU A 44 -1.03 -7.13 -6.38
N SER A 45 -2.12 -7.41 -5.66
CA SER A 45 -3.45 -6.89 -6.00
C SER A 45 -3.46 -5.36 -5.98
N GLY A 46 -4.31 -4.73 -6.81
CA GLY A 46 -4.44 -3.27 -6.88
C GLY A 46 -4.71 -2.59 -5.53
N ILE A 47 -5.48 -3.22 -4.64
CA ILE A 47 -5.75 -2.67 -3.29
C ILE A 47 -4.49 -2.57 -2.42
N VAL A 48 -3.60 -3.56 -2.49
CA VAL A 48 -2.32 -3.55 -1.73
C VAL A 48 -1.39 -2.47 -2.29
N GLN A 49 -1.31 -2.34 -3.62
CA GLN A 49 -0.53 -1.29 -4.26
C GLN A 49 -1.03 0.10 -3.88
N TYR A 50 -2.36 0.27 -3.89
CA TYR A 50 -3.00 1.51 -3.48
C TYR A 50 -2.67 1.89 -2.04
N ILE A 51 -2.84 0.95 -1.09
CA ILE A 51 -2.57 1.20 0.34
C ILE A 51 -1.10 1.58 0.53
N LEU A 52 -0.17 0.82 -0.06
CA LEU A 52 1.26 1.13 0.02
C LEU A 52 1.57 2.53 -0.53
N GLY A 53 1.03 2.85 -1.71
CA GLY A 53 1.21 4.17 -2.33
C GLY A 53 0.68 5.31 -1.46
N ARG A 54 -0.46 5.12 -0.78
CA ARG A 54 -1.00 6.11 0.17
C ARG A 54 -0.12 6.28 1.40
N CYS A 55 0.41 5.20 1.95
CA CYS A 55 1.32 5.27 3.10
C CYS A 55 2.61 6.04 2.76
N LEU A 56 3.18 5.83 1.57
CA LEU A 56 4.40 6.52 1.12
C LEU A 56 4.17 8.02 0.88
N ARG A 57 3.06 8.41 0.24
CA ARG A 57 2.72 9.84 0.05
C ARG A 57 2.42 10.55 1.37
N GLY A 58 1.73 9.87 2.30
CA GLY A 58 1.42 10.41 3.63
C GLY A 58 2.67 10.78 4.44
N HIS A 59 3.80 10.10 4.19
CA HIS A 59 5.09 10.37 4.83
C HIS A 59 5.98 11.38 4.10
N ARG A 60 5.53 11.99 2.99
CA ARG A 60 6.32 12.94 2.16
C ARG A 60 7.68 12.36 1.70
N LEU A 61 7.75 11.06 1.44
CA LEU A 61 8.95 10.35 0.94
C LEU A 61 9.09 10.44 -0.60
N GLU A 62 8.57 11.49 -1.23
CA GLU A 62 8.27 11.46 -2.67
C GLU A 62 9.49 11.62 -3.60
N ASP A 63 9.74 10.57 -4.39
CA ASP A 63 9.95 10.58 -5.85
C ASP A 63 9.14 9.43 -6.55
N TRP A 64 8.17 8.82 -5.87
CA TRP A 64 7.37 7.70 -6.40
C TRP A 64 6.10 8.23 -7.07
N ASP A 65 5.97 8.10 -8.39
CA ASP A 65 4.77 8.48 -9.17
C ASP A 65 3.76 7.31 -9.27
N PRO A 66 2.65 7.34 -8.52
CA PRO A 66 1.71 6.22 -8.45
C PRO A 66 0.47 6.48 -9.33
N LEU A 67 0.50 7.52 -10.17
CA LEU A 67 -0.54 7.80 -11.16
C LEU A 67 -0.43 6.94 -12.42
N MET A 68 0.63 6.15 -12.56
CA MET A 68 0.81 5.31 -13.76
C MET A 68 -0.01 4.01 -13.80
N ASP A 69 -0.56 3.50 -12.69
CA ASP A 69 -1.24 2.17 -12.72
C ASP A 69 -2.48 2.02 -11.81
N CYS A 70 -2.81 3.03 -10.99
CA CYS A 70 -4.02 2.96 -10.17
C CYS A 70 -5.20 3.46 -10.98
N ASP A 71 -5.84 2.53 -11.71
CA ASP A 71 -7.09 2.75 -12.41
C ASP A 71 -8.09 3.43 -11.47
N ALA A 72 -8.28 4.74 -11.65
CA ALA A 72 -9.08 5.61 -10.77
C ALA A 72 -10.56 5.16 -10.67
N ALA A 73 -10.95 4.22 -11.53
CA ALA A 73 -12.24 3.55 -11.51
C ALA A 73 -12.43 2.60 -10.30
N PHE A 74 -11.39 1.93 -9.81
CA PHE A 74 -11.53 0.92 -8.73
C PHE A 74 -11.79 1.56 -7.35
N MET A 75 -11.47 2.84 -7.23
CA MET A 75 -11.53 3.64 -6.00
C MET A 75 -12.84 4.40 -5.79
N LYS A 76 -13.86 4.16 -6.64
CA LYS A 76 -15.18 4.75 -6.41
C LYS A 76 -15.96 3.88 -5.42
N PRO A 77 -16.41 4.44 -4.28
CA PRO A 77 -17.17 3.67 -3.28
C PRO A 77 -18.48 3.10 -3.85
N GLU A 78 -19.03 3.70 -4.90
CA GLU A 78 -20.26 3.26 -5.58
C GLU A 78 -20.10 1.98 -6.42
N THR A 79 -18.88 1.54 -6.73
CA THR A 79 -18.63 0.26 -7.43
C THR A 79 -18.39 -0.92 -6.50
N ALA A 80 -17.97 -0.68 -5.25
CA ALA A 80 -17.72 -1.76 -4.29
C ALA A 80 -19.00 -2.42 -3.76
N TRP A 81 -20.13 -1.70 -3.75
CA TRP A 81 -21.40 -2.18 -3.20
C TRP A 81 -22.31 -2.91 -4.21
N ARG A 82 -22.00 -2.88 -5.52
CA ARG A 82 -22.84 -3.52 -6.55
C ARG A 82 -22.52 -5.00 -6.80
N VAL A 83 -21.51 -5.57 -6.15
CA VAL A 83 -21.10 -6.97 -6.33
C VAL A 83 -21.66 -7.89 -5.24
N VAL A 84 -22.49 -7.37 -4.32
CA VAL A 84 -23.05 -8.13 -3.18
C VAL A 84 -24.59 -8.25 -3.25
N HIS A 85 -25.21 -8.04 -4.41
CA HIS A 85 -26.63 -8.34 -4.64
C HIS A 85 -26.87 -8.96 -6.00
#